data_AF-A0A928GAI2-F1
#
_entry.id   AF-A0A928GAI2-F1
#
_cell.length_a   1.000
_cell.length_b   1.000
_cell.length_c   1.000
_cell.angle_alpha   90.00
_cell.angle_beta   90.00
_cell.angle_gamma   90.00
#
_symmetry.space_group_name_H-M   'P 1'
#
loop_
_entity.id
_entity.type
_entity.pdbx_description
1 polymer ?
#
loop_
_entity_poly.entity_id
_entity_poly.type
_entity_poly.pdbx_seq_one_letter_code
_entity_poly.pdbx_strand_id
1 'polypeptide(L)' 'MNNKDQDIAYFISFCIEQYKKAKDLSGGEVLDIFVKFGVLDYLKDHFDILHTQSYQWLLEDIDEFIEKRR' A
#
# COMPACT_ATOMS: atom_id res chain seq x y z
N MET A 1 -18.69 9.68 6.51
CA MET A 1 -17.60 9.13 5.67
C MET A 1 -18.24 8.78 4.34
N ASN A 2 -17.65 9.16 3.21
CA ASN A 2 -18.17 8.73 1.91
C ASN A 2 -17.81 7.25 1.70
N ASN A 3 -18.64 6.46 1.01
CA ASN A 3 -18.38 5.02 0.83
C ASN A 3 -16.98 4.77 0.22
N LYS A 4 -16.56 5.62 -0.73
CA LYS A 4 -15.24 5.55 -1.37
C LYS A 4 -14.07 5.74 -0.38
N ASP A 5 -14.22 6.60 0.63
CA ASP A 5 -13.16 6.81 1.63
C ASP A 5 -12.95 5.56 2.49
N GLN A 6 -14.04 4.82 2.77
CA GLN A 6 -13.96 3.55 3.49
C GLN A 6 -13.31 2.47 2.64
N ASP A 7 -13.68 2.37 1.36
CA ASP A 7 -13.07 1.42 0.43
C ASP A 7 -11.55 1.65 0.28
N ILE A 8 -11.13 2.91 0.18
CA ILE A 8 -9.72 3.29 0.17
C ILE A 8 -9.02 2.87 1.48
N ALA A 9 -9.64 3.13 2.63
CA ALA A 9 -9.06 2.75 3.92
C ALA A 9 -8.92 1.21 4.06
N TYR A 10 -9.91 0.44 3.60
CA TYR A 10 -9.82 -1.02 3.55
C TYR A 10 -8.72 -1.50 2.62
N PHE A 11 -8.58 -0.89 1.45
CA PHE A 11 -7.53 -1.20 0.50
C PHE A 11 -6.13 -0.90 1.05
N ILE A 12 -5.92 0.26 1.67
CA ILE A 12 -4.63 0.59 2.30
C ILE A 12 -4.32 -0.40 3.42
N SER A 13 -5.31 -0.74 4.24
CA SER A 13 -5.15 -1.74 5.31
C SER A 13 -4.78 -3.12 4.74
N PHE A 14 -5.38 -3.50 3.61
CA PHE A 14 -5.03 -4.71 2.87
C PHE A 14 -3.57 -4.67 2.39
N CYS A 15 -3.13 -3.60 1.74
CA CYS A 15 -1.74 -3.45 1.27
C CYS A 15 -0.73 -3.55 2.41
N ILE A 16 -1.00 -2.92 3.56
CA ILE A 16 -0.13 -2.99 4.74
C ILE A 16 0.00 -4.44 5.23
N GLU A 17 -1.12 -5.17 5.38
CA GLU A 17 -1.07 -6.55 5.86
C GLU A 17 -0.44 -7.52 4.85
N GLN A 18 -0.61 -7.31 3.55
CA GLN A 18 0.07 -8.12 2.53
C GLN A 18 1.59 -7.85 2.55
N TYR A 19 2.00 -6.59 2.60
CA TYR A 19 3.41 -6.22 2.59
C TYR A 19 4.13 -6.69 3.86
N LYS A 20 3.47 -6.55 5.01
CA LYS A 20 3.89 -7.11 6.30
C LYS A 20 4.19 -8.61 6.21
N LYS A 21 3.27 -9.40 5.65
CA LYS A 21 3.45 -10.85 5.46
C LYS A 21 4.56 -11.16 4.47
N ALA A 22 4.68 -10.40 3.38
CA ALA A 22 5.66 -10.63 2.34
C ALA A 22 7.10 -10.31 2.77
N LYS A 23 7.28 -9.31 3.65
CA LYS A 23 8.60 -8.84 4.10
C LYS A 23 8.99 -9.30 5.51
N ASP A 24 8.12 -10.08 6.17
CA ASP A 24 8.28 -10.52 7.56
C ASP A 24 8.54 -9.35 8.53
N LEU A 25 7.72 -8.29 8.39
CA LEU A 25 7.79 -7.08 9.20
C LEU A 25 6.59 -7.00 10.14
N SER A 26 6.63 -6.09 11.11
CA SER A 26 5.44 -5.66 11.86
C SER A 26 4.61 -4.64 11.08
N GLY A 27 3.32 -4.53 11.41
CA GLY A 27 2.45 -3.52 10.78
C GLY A 27 2.93 -2.08 11.04
N GLY A 28 3.59 -1.84 12.18
CA GLY A 28 4.19 -0.54 12.50
C GLY A 28 5.38 -0.22 11.59
N GLU A 29 6.29 -1.17 11.39
CA GLU A 29 7.43 -1.00 10.48
C GLU A 29 6.99 -0.76 9.04
N VAL A 30 5.97 -1.47 8.56
CA VAL A 30 5.40 -1.24 7.23
C VAL A 30 4.79 0.16 7.12
N LEU A 31 4.05 0.59 8.14
CA LEU A 31 3.47 1.93 8.16
C LEU A 31 4.55 3.01 8.11
N ASP A 32 5.63 2.84 8.88
CA ASP A 32 6.76 3.77 8.89
C ASP A 32 7.42 3.87 7.51
N ILE A 33 7.61 2.73 6.83
CA ILE A 33 8.12 2.69 5.45
C ILE A 33 7.14 3.41 4.51
N PHE A 34 5.85 3.11 4.61
CA PHE A 34 4.84 3.66 3.71
C PHE A 34 4.70 5.18 3.87
N VAL A 35 4.76 5.69 5.10
CA VAL A 35 4.80 7.12 5.39
C VAL A 35 6.09 7.74 4.86
N LYS A 36 7.25 7.13 5.15
CA LYS A 36 8.56 7.65 4.75
C LYS A 36 8.70 7.84 3.24
N PHE A 37 8.17 6.91 2.45
CA PHE A 37 8.30 6.93 0.99
C PHE A 37 7.06 7.51 0.27
N GLY A 38 6.00 7.90 0.99
CA GLY A 38 4.78 8.44 0.39
C GLY A 38 3.90 7.39 -0.30
N VAL A 39 3.99 6.13 0.13
CA VAL A 39 3.21 5.00 -0.42
C VAL A 39 1.73 5.17 -0.08
N LEU A 40 1.39 5.73 1.09
CA LEU A 40 -0.02 5.93 1.47
C LEU A 40 -0.76 6.84 0.49
N ASP A 41 -0.14 7.95 0.12
CA ASP A 41 -0.70 8.90 -0.86
C ASP A 41 -0.77 8.26 -2.25
N TYR A 42 0.27 7.52 -2.64
CA TYR A 42 0.27 6.77 -3.90
C TYR A 42 -0.90 5.78 -4.01
N LEU A 43 -1.08 4.93 -3.00
CA LEU A 43 -2.17 3.95 -2.95
C LEU A 43 -3.55 4.62 -2.98
N LYS A 44 -3.69 5.76 -2.30
CA LYS A 44 -4.92 6.55 -2.27
C LYS A 44 -5.22 7.20 -3.63
N ASP A 45 -4.24 7.87 -4.22
CA ASP A 45 -4.39 8.64 -5.46
C ASP A 45 -4.64 7.73 -6.67
N HIS A 46 -4.14 6.48 -6.62
CA HIS A 46 -4.23 5.51 -7.70
C HIS A 46 -5.22 4.36 -7.37
N PHE A 47 -6.05 4.53 -6.33
CA PHE A 47 -6.99 3.51 -5.85
C PHE A 47 -7.80 2.88 -6.98
N ASP A 48 -8.40 3.71 -7.86
CA ASP A 48 -9.30 3.26 -8.92
C ASP A 48 -8.66 2.25 -9.90
N ILE A 49 -7.32 2.20 -9.99
CA ILE A 49 -6.56 1.25 -10.82
C ILE A 49 -5.97 0.12 -9.95
N LEU A 50 -5.40 0.47 -8.80
CA LEU A 50 -4.65 -0.47 -7.96
C LEU A 50 -5.55 -1.50 -7.27
N HIS A 51 -6.77 -1.13 -6.87
CA HIS A 51 -7.68 -2.04 -6.16
C HIS A 51 -8.17 -3.22 -7.02
N THR A 52 -7.98 -3.18 -8.34
CA THR A 52 -8.35 -4.27 -9.25
C THR A 52 -7.19 -5.23 -9.54
N GLN A 53 -5.98 -4.94 -9.06
CA GLN A 53 -4.78 -5.73 -9.34
C GLN A 53 -4.63 -6.90 -8.36
N SER A 54 -3.82 -7.90 -8.74
CA SER A 54 -3.46 -8.98 -7.84
C SER A 54 -2.53 -8.48 -6.73
N TYR A 55 -2.58 -9.13 -5.57
CA TYR A 55 -1.73 -8.75 -4.45
C TYR A 55 -0.24 -8.92 -4.78
N GLN A 56 0.15 -9.92 -5.58
CA GLN A 56 1.54 -10.10 -5.98
C GLN A 56 2.04 -8.89 -6.79
N TRP A 57 1.22 -8.42 -7.74
CA TRP A 57 1.57 -7.26 -8.54
C TRP A 57 1.66 -5.99 -7.69
N LEU A 58 0.73 -5.81 -6.73
CA LEU A 58 0.78 -4.68 -5.80
C LEU A 58 2.07 -4.66 -4.96
N LEU A 59 2.55 -5.83 -4.52
CA LEU A 59 3.79 -5.91 -3.76
C LEU A 59 5.00 -5.49 -4.60
N GLU A 60 5.08 -5.98 -5.85
CA GLU A 60 6.14 -5.61 -6.79
C GLU A 60 6.10 -4.10 -7.13
N ASP A 61 4.92 -3.56 -7.38
CA ASP A 61 4.71 -2.14 -7.67
C ASP A 61 5.09 -1.24 -6.48
N ILE A 62 4.73 -1.63 -5.25
CA ILE A 62 5.14 -0.92 -4.03
C ILE A 62 6.66 -0.98 -3.84
N ASP A 63 7.29 -2.14 -4.05
CA ASP A 63 8.75 -2.28 -3.99
C ASP A 63 9.44 -1.37 -5.02
N GLU A 64 8.97 -1.38 -6.28
CA GLU A 64 9.50 -0.52 -7.34
C GLU A 64 9.32 0.98 -7.01
N PHE A 65 8.16 1.35 -6.47
CA PHE A 65 7.85 2.71 -6.05
C PHE A 65 8.80 3.21 -4.95
N ILE A 66 9.12 2.33 -3.97
CA ILE A 66 10.05 2.63 -2.89
C ILE A 66 11.48 2.73 -3.42
N GLU A 67 11.92 1.78 -4.24
CA GLU A 67 13.29 1.76 -4.78
C GLU A 67 13.59 2.97 -5.67
N LYS A 68 12.60 3.48 -6.42
CA LYS A 68 12.73 4.73 -7.19
C LYS A 68 12.90 5.99 -6.32
N ARG A 69 12.63 5.90 -5.02
CA ARG A 69 12.69 7.01 -4.05
C ARG A 69 13.76 6.82 -2.96
N ARG A 70 14.55 5.75 -3.07
CA ARG A 70 15.70 5.48 -2.21
C ARG A 70 16.89 6.34 -2.66
#